data_AF-A0A1L8TIG8-F1
#
_entry.id   AF-A0A1L8TIG8-F1
#
_cell.length_a   1.000
_cell.length_b   1.000
_cell.length_c   1.000
_cell.angle_alpha   90.00
_cell.angle_beta   90.00
_cell.angle_gamma   90.00
#
_symmetry.space_group_name_H-M   'P 1'
#
loop_
_entity.id
_entity.type
_entity.pdbx_description
1 polymer ?
#
loop_
_entity_poly.entity_id
_entity_poly.type
_entity_poly.pdbx_seq_one_letter_code
_entity_poly.pdbx_strand_id
1 'polypeptide(L)'
;MEVAIIGLIGVLLGALITGLAGFLVYRQIELRQRRERELMHQVKEIETINLLNKKINEILSKRNVLMQDYVSFNAFDDCYITIDDFIYLNSFAAQNSFYLPTYLIEEFFKNISHRKVILSPEETVKIGGYTYKGGRIVMETFSEQLIEILNEKKQTLSRATKQPLSYFSIQ
;
A
#
# COMPACT_ATOMS: atom_id res chain seq x y z
N MET A 1 -36.91 -22.22 -56.08
CA MET A 1 -35.59 -21.60 -55.86
C MET A 1 -35.68 -20.32 -55.03
N GLU A 2 -36.61 -19.41 -55.32
CA GLU A 2 -36.73 -18.11 -54.62
C GLU A 2 -36.90 -18.21 -53.10
N VAL A 3 -37.76 -19.11 -52.62
CA VAL A 3 -38.00 -19.31 -51.17
C VAL A 3 -36.71 -19.72 -50.43
N ALA A 4 -35.86 -20.53 -51.06
CA ALA A 4 -34.59 -20.96 -50.47
C ALA A 4 -33.57 -19.80 -50.40
N ILE A 5 -33.55 -18.93 -51.40
CA ILE A 5 -32.68 -17.75 -51.45
C ILE A 5 -33.07 -16.74 -50.36
N ILE A 6 -34.38 -16.49 -50.18
CA ILE A 6 -34.90 -15.60 -49.14
C ILE A 6 -34.56 -16.13 -47.74
N GLY A 7 -34.73 -17.44 -47.51
CA GLY A 7 -34.34 -18.08 -46.25
C GLY A 7 -32.84 -17.94 -45.96
N LEU A 8 -31.99 -18.09 -46.98
CA LEU A 8 -30.54 -17.97 -46.84
C LEU A 8 -30.10 -16.53 -46.53
N ILE A 9 -30.74 -15.53 -47.14
CA ILE A 9 -30.50 -14.11 -46.83
C ILE A 9 -30.89 -13.80 -45.37
N GLY A 10 -32.02 -14.34 -44.90
CA GLY A 10 -32.46 -14.18 -43.51
C GLY A 10 -31.45 -14.74 -42.50
N VAL A 11 -30.89 -15.92 -42.77
CA VAL A 11 -29.84 -16.53 -41.92
C VAL A 11 -28.56 -15.70 -41.93
N LEU A 12 -28.11 -15.22 -43.09
CA LEU A 12 -26.92 -14.38 -43.21
C LEU A 12 -27.07 -13.04 -42.46
N LEU A 13 -28.23 -12.39 -42.57
CA LEU A 13 -28.53 -11.17 -41.83
C LEU A 13 -28.61 -11.42 -40.32
N GLY A 14 -29.25 -12.51 -39.90
CA GLY A 14 -29.30 -12.90 -38.48
C GLY A 14 -27.90 -13.14 -37.91
N ALA A 15 -27.06 -13.90 -38.63
CA ALA A 15 -25.69 -14.17 -38.23
C ALA A 15 -24.84 -12.88 -38.14
N LEU A 16 -25.01 -11.95 -39.08
CA LEU A 16 -24.31 -10.66 -39.07
C LEU A 16 -24.69 -9.83 -37.83
N ILE A 17 -25.99 -9.71 -37.54
CA ILE A 17 -26.50 -8.93 -36.40
C ILE A 17 -26.01 -9.54 -35.08
N THR A 18 -26.13 -10.85 -34.90
CA THR A 18 -25.68 -11.53 -33.69
C THR A 18 -24.16 -11.43 -33.52
N GLY A 19 -23.38 -11.54 -34.60
CA GLY A 19 -21.94 -11.38 -34.57
C GLY A 19 -21.51 -9.97 -34.12
N LEU A 20 -22.13 -8.93 -34.70
CA LEU A 20 -21.87 -7.54 -34.31
C LEU A 20 -22.29 -7.25 -32.86
N ALA A 21 -23.45 -7.74 -32.43
CA ALA A 21 -23.92 -7.58 -31.07
C ALA A 21 -22.98 -8.28 -30.06
N GLY A 22 -22.56 -9.51 -30.36
CA GLY A 22 -21.61 -10.25 -29.54
C GLY A 22 -20.25 -9.55 -29.42
N PHE A 23 -19.72 -9.02 -30.52
CA PHE A 23 -18.47 -8.26 -30.51
C PHE A 23 -18.54 -7.00 -29.64
N LEU A 24 -19.65 -6.24 -29.72
CA LEU A 24 -19.84 -5.03 -28.91
C LEU A 24 -19.92 -5.36 -27.41
N VAL A 25 -20.67 -6.41 -27.04
CA VAL A 25 -20.79 -6.85 -25.64
C VAL A 25 -19.44 -7.33 -25.12
N TYR A 26 -18.73 -8.16 -25.88
CA TYR A 26 -17.40 -8.65 -25.52
C TYR A 26 -16.44 -7.49 -25.22
N ARG A 27 -16.40 -6.50 -26.11
CA ARG A 27 -15.55 -5.31 -25.93
C ARG A 27 -15.92 -4.52 -24.66
N GLN A 28 -17.20 -4.38 -24.34
CA GLN A 28 -17.62 -3.70 -23.11
C GLN A 28 -17.21 -4.47 -21.86
N ILE A 29 -17.36 -5.80 -21.86
CA ILE A 29 -16.95 -6.65 -20.73
C ILE A 29 -15.43 -6.53 -20.53
N GLU A 30 -14.65 -6.60 -21.60
CA GLU A 30 -13.20 -6.49 -21.52
C GLU A 30 -12.76 -5.14 -20.95
N LEU A 31 -13.37 -4.03 -21.40
CA LEU A 31 -13.09 -2.69 -20.89
C LEU A 31 -13.45 -2.56 -19.40
N ARG A 32 -14.58 -3.14 -18.96
CA ARG A 32 -14.96 -3.16 -17.54
C ARG A 32 -13.93 -3.93 -16.72
N GLN A 33 -13.53 -5.13 -17.16
CA GLN A 33 -12.52 -5.94 -16.46
C GLN A 33 -11.15 -5.26 -16.39
N ARG A 34 -10.74 -4.53 -17.44
CA ARG A 34 -9.50 -3.74 -17.41
C ARG A 34 -9.59 -2.63 -16.35
N ARG A 35 -10.70 -1.88 -16.36
CA ARG A 35 -10.94 -0.81 -15.38
C ARG A 35 -11.01 -1.34 -13.95
N GLU A 36 -11.69 -2.45 -13.71
CA GLU A 36 -11.77 -3.08 -12.40
C GLU A 36 -10.39 -3.50 -11.88
N ARG A 37 -9.55 -4.09 -12.75
CA ARG A 37 -8.17 -4.44 -12.39
C ARG A 37 -7.34 -3.21 -12.05
N GLU A 38 -7.41 -2.15 -12.85
CA GLU A 38 -6.73 -0.88 -12.58
C GLU A 38 -7.14 -0.30 -11.21
N LEU A 39 -8.44 -0.29 -10.91
CA LEU A 39 -8.96 0.15 -9.61
C LEU A 39 -8.48 -0.74 -8.46
N MET A 40 -8.46 -2.07 -8.66
CA MET A 40 -7.92 -3.00 -7.66
C MET A 40 -6.45 -2.74 -7.35
N HIS A 41 -5.63 -2.44 -8.38
CA HIS A 41 -4.22 -2.08 -8.17
C HIS A 41 -4.08 -0.78 -7.36
N GLN A 42 -4.89 0.24 -7.66
CA GLN A 42 -4.88 1.50 -6.93
C GLN A 42 -5.33 1.34 -5.47
N VAL A 43 -6.37 0.54 -5.22
CA VAL A 43 -6.82 0.23 -3.85
C VAL A 43 -5.73 -0.51 -3.08
N LYS A 44 -5.11 -1.53 -3.69
CA LYS A 44 -4.04 -2.29 -3.06
C LYS A 44 -2.81 -1.43 -2.75
N GLU A 45 -2.50 -0.45 -3.61
CA GLU A 45 -1.46 0.56 -3.33
C GLU A 45 -1.77 1.34 -2.05
N ILE A 46 -3.00 1.88 -1.94
CA ILE A 46 -3.45 2.63 -0.75
C ILE A 46 -3.42 1.74 0.50
N GLU A 47 -3.92 0.51 0.42
CA GLU A 47 -3.94 -0.44 1.55
C GLU A 47 -2.52 -0.76 2.02
N THR A 48 -1.60 -1.02 1.09
CA THR A 48 -0.21 -1.33 1.41
C THR A 48 0.46 -0.17 2.14
N ILE A 49 0.32 1.05 1.64
CA ILE A 49 0.86 2.27 2.26
C ILE A 49 0.24 2.47 3.65
N ASN A 50 -1.07 2.24 3.79
CA ASN A 50 -1.76 2.37 5.07
C ASN A 50 -1.29 1.34 6.10
N LEU A 51 -1.10 0.08 5.70
CA LEU A 51 -0.59 -0.98 6.56
C LEU A 51 0.83 -0.68 7.03
N LEU A 52 1.69 -0.18 6.15
CA LEU A 52 3.03 0.27 6.52
C LEU A 52 2.95 1.41 7.54
N ASN A 53 2.15 2.43 7.27
CA ASN A 53 1.99 3.57 8.17
C ASN A 53 1.45 3.15 9.55
N LYS A 54 0.49 2.23 9.58
CA LYS A 54 -0.02 1.66 10.83
C LYS A 54 1.09 1.01 11.65
N LYS A 55 2.00 0.26 11.00
CA LYS A 55 3.13 -0.36 11.70
C LYS A 55 4.13 0.67 12.21
N ILE A 56 4.42 1.72 11.44
CA ILE A 56 5.28 2.83 11.88
C ILE A 56 4.70 3.51 13.14
N ASN A 57 3.40 3.80 13.13
CA ASN A 57 2.72 4.39 14.28
C ASN A 57 2.66 3.45 15.49
N GLU A 58 2.53 2.14 15.27
CA GLU A 58 2.65 1.14 16.35
C GLU A 58 4.03 1.23 17.02
N ILE A 59 5.11 1.28 16.23
CA ILE A 59 6.48 1.40 16.75
C ILE A 59 6.66 2.72 17.52
N LEU A 60 6.16 3.84 16.97
CA LEU A 60 6.19 5.14 17.66
C LEU A 60 5.43 5.10 19.00
N SER A 61 4.34 4.35 19.08
CA SER A 61 3.51 4.25 20.30
C SER A 61 4.11 3.37 21.41
N LYS A 62 5.01 2.42 21.09
CA LYS A 62 5.59 1.47 22.06
C LYS A 62 6.35 2.16 23.21
N ARG A 63 6.89 3.36 23.00
CA ARG A 63 7.56 4.15 24.06
C ARG A 63 6.62 4.53 25.19
N ASN A 64 5.35 4.87 24.91
CA ASN A 64 4.41 5.31 25.95
C ASN A 64 4.15 4.20 26.98
N VAL A 65 4.31 2.94 26.58
CA VAL A 65 4.06 1.76 27.43
C VAL A 65 5.34 1.33 28.17
N LEU A 66 6.50 1.41 27.51
CA LEU A 66 7.78 0.92 28.06
C LEU A 66 8.53 1.97 28.91
N MET A 67 8.00 3.18 29.09
CA MET A 67 8.68 4.32 29.72
C MET A 67 9.20 4.05 31.16
N GLN A 68 8.65 3.07 31.88
CA GLN A 68 9.09 2.74 33.26
C GLN A 68 10.41 1.96 33.33
N ASP A 69 10.78 1.19 32.30
CA ASP A 69 12.01 0.36 32.30
C ASP A 69 13.23 1.06 31.65
N TYR A 70 13.04 2.24 31.05
CA TYR A 70 14.07 2.99 30.32
C TYR A 70 14.55 4.22 31.09
N VAL A 71 15.06 4.01 32.31
CA VAL A 71 15.76 5.07 33.05
C VAL A 71 17.24 5.07 32.65
N SER A 72 17.56 5.59 31.45
CA SER A 72 18.89 6.17 31.12
C SER A 72 19.02 6.83 29.72
N PHE A 73 17.95 7.10 28.97
CA PHE A 73 18.08 7.82 27.68
C PHE A 73 17.30 9.13 27.69
N ASN A 74 18.06 10.23 27.63
CA ASN A 74 17.64 11.58 27.99
C ASN A 74 17.19 12.44 26.80
N ALA A 75 16.66 11.85 25.73
CA ALA A 75 16.23 12.63 24.55
C ALA A 75 14.82 12.23 24.13
N PHE A 76 13.92 13.23 24.08
CA PHE A 76 12.55 13.06 23.55
C PHE A 76 12.52 12.54 22.10
N ASP A 77 13.64 12.65 21.39
CA ASP A 77 13.78 12.40 19.95
C ASP A 77 14.22 10.95 19.62
N ASP A 78 14.51 10.12 20.61
CA ASP A 78 14.97 8.75 20.39
C ASP A 78 13.80 7.79 20.10
N CYS A 79 14.04 6.80 19.23
CA CYS A 79 13.08 5.76 18.87
C CYS A 79 13.64 4.39 19.23
N TYR A 80 12.77 3.51 19.72
CA TYR A 80 13.11 2.12 19.99
C TYR A 80 12.41 1.23 18.96
N ILE A 81 13.18 0.41 18.25
CA ILE A 81 12.66 -0.53 17.26
C ILE A 81 13.17 -1.91 17.64
N THR A 82 12.26 -2.86 17.89
CA THR A 82 12.63 -4.25 18.16
C THR A 82 13.27 -4.89 16.94
N ILE A 83 14.04 -5.95 17.15
CA ILE A 83 14.63 -6.71 16.04
C ILE A 83 13.51 -7.22 15.11
N ASP A 84 12.43 -7.75 15.68
CA ASP A 84 11.28 -8.27 14.94
C ASP A 84 10.58 -7.19 14.11
N ASP A 85 10.38 -6.00 14.69
CA ASP A 85 9.75 -4.87 13.97
C ASP A 85 10.64 -4.41 12.81
N PHE A 86 11.96 -4.35 13.00
CA PHE A 86 12.89 -3.98 11.94
C PHE A 86 12.93 -5.00 10.80
N ILE A 87 12.94 -6.30 11.13
CA ILE A 87 12.87 -7.38 10.14
C ILE A 87 11.53 -7.35 9.42
N TYR A 88 10.44 -7.11 10.14
CA TYR A 88 9.10 -6.98 9.57
C TYR A 88 9.05 -5.81 8.57
N LEU A 89 9.56 -4.62 8.93
CA LEU A 89 9.57 -3.47 8.04
C LEU A 89 10.36 -3.76 6.75
N ASN A 90 11.55 -4.36 6.85
CA ASN A 90 12.34 -4.73 5.68
C ASN A 90 11.63 -5.76 4.79
N SER A 91 11.09 -6.81 5.41
CA SER A 91 10.39 -7.89 4.68
C SER A 91 9.13 -7.37 4.00
N PHE A 92 8.34 -6.55 4.71
CA PHE A 92 7.14 -5.92 4.18
C PHE A 92 7.47 -5.00 3.00
N ALA A 93 8.51 -4.17 3.13
CA ALA A 93 8.96 -3.28 2.08
C ALA A 93 9.42 -4.04 0.83
N ALA A 94 10.19 -5.12 1.00
CA ALA A 94 10.67 -5.94 -0.10
C ALA A 94 9.52 -6.66 -0.84
N GLN A 95 8.61 -7.30 -0.10
CA GLN A 95 7.47 -8.04 -0.65
C GLN A 95 6.49 -7.13 -1.40
N ASN A 96 6.32 -5.89 -0.92
CA ASN A 96 5.37 -4.94 -1.47
C ASN A 96 6.04 -3.79 -2.27
N SER A 97 7.27 -4.01 -2.73
CA SER A 97 8.06 -3.01 -3.46
C SER A 97 7.36 -2.43 -4.70
N PHE A 98 6.49 -3.21 -5.35
CA PHE A 98 5.67 -2.74 -6.48
C PHE A 98 4.65 -1.66 -6.11
N TYR A 99 4.16 -1.67 -4.87
CA TYR A 99 3.09 -0.79 -4.38
C TYR A 99 3.61 0.31 -3.43
N LEU A 100 4.93 0.37 -3.22
CA LEU A 100 5.56 1.32 -2.31
C LEU A 100 6.48 2.27 -3.08
N PRO A 101 6.57 3.55 -2.67
CA PRO A 101 7.49 4.49 -3.30
C PRO A 101 8.95 4.12 -2.97
N THR A 102 9.66 3.49 -3.92
CA THR A 102 10.99 2.90 -3.70
C THR A 102 11.99 3.90 -3.09
N TYR A 103 12.06 5.11 -3.66
CA TYR A 103 12.95 6.17 -3.19
C TYR A 103 12.70 6.52 -1.71
N LEU A 104 11.43 6.68 -1.32
CA LEU A 104 11.04 7.03 0.05
C LEU A 104 11.45 5.94 1.04
N ILE A 105 11.26 4.68 0.66
CA ILE A 105 11.60 3.51 1.48
C ILE A 105 13.11 3.41 1.67
N GLU A 106 13.89 3.57 0.60
CA GLU A 106 15.34 3.51 0.66
C GLU A 106 15.92 4.65 1.50
N GLU A 107 15.41 5.86 1.33
CA GLU A 107 15.83 7.03 2.11
C GLU A 107 15.52 6.83 3.60
N PHE A 108 14.34 6.30 3.93
CA PHE A 108 13.97 5.95 5.30
C PHE A 108 14.96 4.95 5.92
N PHE A 109 15.20 3.81 5.26
CA PHE A 109 16.10 2.78 5.81
C PHE A 109 17.55 3.26 5.92
N LYS A 110 18.01 4.10 5.00
CA LYS A 110 19.31 4.76 5.10
C LYS A 110 19.38 5.66 6.33
N ASN A 111 18.40 6.56 6.48
CA ASN A 111 18.38 7.56 7.55
C ASN A 111 18.24 6.93 8.95
N ILE A 112 17.44 5.87 9.10
CA ILE A 112 17.31 5.17 10.37
C ILE A 112 18.57 4.35 10.70
N SER A 113 19.19 3.71 9.71
CA SER A 113 20.40 2.89 9.93
C SER A 113 21.59 3.71 10.45
N HIS A 114 21.77 4.94 9.98
CA HIS A 114 22.81 5.85 10.46
C HIS A 114 22.65 6.27 11.93
N ARG A 115 21.45 6.09 12.49
CA ARG A 115 21.09 6.51 13.86
C ARG A 115 21.12 5.35 14.85
N LYS A 116 21.42 4.13 14.40
CA LYS A 116 21.47 2.92 15.22
C LYS A 116 22.56 3.06 16.29
N VAL A 117 22.17 2.98 17.55
CA VAL A 117 23.10 2.90 18.67
C VAL A 117 23.62 1.46 18.76
N ILE A 118 24.95 1.31 18.70
CA ILE A 118 25.61 0.01 18.87
C ILE A 118 25.72 -0.25 20.37
N LEU A 119 24.86 -1.13 20.89
CA LEU A 119 24.94 -1.64 22.26
C LEU A 119 25.81 -2.88 22.31
N SER A 120 26.28 -3.23 23.51
CA SER A 120 26.95 -4.52 23.71
C SER A 120 25.99 -5.69 23.41
N PRO A 121 26.49 -6.87 23.00
CA PRO A 121 25.62 -8.03 22.75
C PRO A 121 24.75 -8.41 23.95
N GLU A 122 25.28 -8.28 25.17
CA GLU A 122 24.55 -8.58 26.41
C GLU A 122 23.38 -7.62 26.64
N GLU A 123 23.60 -6.32 26.43
CA GLU A 123 22.54 -5.30 26.51
C GLU A 123 21.51 -5.48 25.40
N THR A 124 21.95 -5.82 24.18
CA THR A 124 21.05 -6.05 23.04
C THR A 124 20.13 -7.24 23.28
N VAL A 125 20.64 -8.33 23.86
CA VAL A 125 19.84 -9.51 24.22
C VAL A 125 18.89 -9.20 25.38
N LYS A 126 19.34 -8.42 26.38
CA LYS A 126 18.51 -8.02 27.52
C LYS A 126 17.35 -7.10 27.11
N ILE A 127 17.58 -6.23 26.13
CA ILE A 127 16.62 -5.22 25.67
C ILE A 127 15.72 -5.78 24.55
N GLY A 128 16.24 -6.67 23.69
CA GLY A 128 15.48 -7.31 22.60
C GLY A 128 15.29 -6.42 21.36
N GLY A 129 16.10 -5.37 21.21
CA GLY A 129 15.94 -4.37 20.16
C GLY A 129 17.05 -3.33 20.13
N TYR A 130 16.92 -2.39 19.20
CA TYR A 130 17.89 -1.32 19.00
C TYR A 130 17.28 0.04 19.31
N THR A 131 18.07 0.89 19.97
CA THR A 131 17.77 2.30 20.15
C THR A 131 18.34 3.10 18.99
N TYR A 132 17.54 4.03 18.47
CA TYR A 132 17.89 4.90 17.36
C TYR A 132 17.86 6.35 17.80
N LYS A 133 19.04 6.98 17.83
CA LYS A 133 19.20 8.34 18.36
C LYS A 133 18.61 9.39 17.41
N GLY A 134 17.68 10.20 17.88
CA GLY A 134 16.91 11.11 17.02
C GLY A 134 16.06 10.39 15.95
N GLY A 135 15.87 9.07 16.09
CA GLY A 135 15.15 8.25 15.11
C GLY A 135 13.65 8.54 15.07
N ARG A 136 13.11 9.17 16.12
CA ARG A 136 11.69 9.51 16.20
C ARG A 136 11.27 10.49 15.11
N ILE A 137 12.05 11.56 14.93
CA ILE A 137 11.81 12.56 13.89
C ILE A 137 11.80 11.87 12.51
N VAL A 138 12.73 10.94 12.25
CA VAL A 138 12.77 10.18 10.99
C VAL A 138 11.50 9.34 10.79
N MET A 139 11.02 8.68 11.84
CA MET A 139 9.79 7.88 11.81
C MET A 139 8.53 8.74 11.63
N GLU A 140 8.47 9.90 12.29
CA GLU A 140 7.35 10.85 12.19
C GLU A 140 7.31 11.49 10.80
N THR A 141 8.43 12.01 10.29
CA THR A 141 8.52 12.55 8.92
C THR A 141 8.15 11.50 7.88
N PHE A 142 8.61 10.25 8.04
CA PHE A 142 8.25 9.17 7.14
C PHE A 142 6.74 8.86 7.20
N SER A 143 6.15 8.83 8.39
CA SER A 143 4.69 8.67 8.59
C SER A 143 3.90 9.80 7.89
N GLU A 144 4.33 11.05 8.04
CA GLU A 144 3.72 12.21 7.37
C GLU A 144 3.78 12.09 5.84
N GLN A 145 4.94 11.73 5.28
CA GLN A 145 5.12 11.51 3.85
C GLN A 145 4.22 10.38 3.33
N LEU A 146 4.08 9.28 4.08
CA LEU A 146 3.16 8.19 3.72
C LEU A 146 1.70 8.67 3.71
N ILE A 147 1.30 9.50 4.68
CA ILE A 147 -0.06 10.06 4.76
C ILE A 147 -0.33 11.01 3.59
N GLU A 148 0.63 11.85 3.21
CA GLU A 148 0.52 12.73 2.06
C GLU A 148 0.25 11.94 0.78
N ILE A 149 1.10 10.95 0.47
CA ILE A 149 0.94 10.08 -0.69
C ILE A 149 -0.40 9.35 -0.64
N LEU A 150 -0.80 8.84 0.52
CA LEU A 150 -2.06 8.14 0.70
C LEU A 150 -3.26 9.06 0.42
N ASN A 151 -3.21 10.31 0.84
CA ASN A 151 -4.25 11.30 0.56
C ASN A 151 -4.34 11.64 -0.94
N GLU A 152 -3.20 11.84 -1.60
CA GLU A 152 -3.13 12.07 -3.05
C GLU A 152 -3.72 10.89 -3.85
N LYS A 153 -3.36 9.66 -3.47
CA LYS A 153 -3.85 8.44 -4.11
C LYS A 153 -5.34 8.25 -3.89
N LYS A 154 -5.84 8.49 -2.67
CA LYS A 154 -7.29 8.49 -2.38
C LYS A 154 -8.05 9.53 -3.21
N GLN A 155 -7.48 10.73 -3.36
CA GLN A 155 -8.10 11.78 -4.18
C GLN A 155 -8.14 11.39 -5.66
N THR A 156 -7.06 10.80 -6.17
CA THR A 156 -6.97 10.32 -7.57
C THR A 156 -7.98 9.20 -7.82
N LEU A 157 -8.07 8.23 -6.92
CA LEU A 157 -9.04 7.14 -7.00
C LEU A 157 -10.48 7.67 -6.97
N SER A 158 -10.79 8.60 -6.06
CA SER A 158 -12.11 9.24 -5.96
C SER A 158 -12.51 9.97 -7.25
N ARG A 159 -11.56 10.70 -7.87
CA ARG A 159 -11.77 11.35 -9.18
C ARG A 159 -12.01 10.33 -10.29
N ALA A 160 -11.30 9.19 -10.27
CA ALA A 160 -11.43 8.14 -11.28
C ALA A 160 -12.74 7.35 -11.18
N THR A 161 -13.31 7.22 -9.98
CA THR A 161 -14.57 6.48 -9.75
C THR A 161 -15.82 7.35 -9.85
N LYS A 162 -15.74 8.69 -9.79
CA LYS A 162 -16.90 9.63 -9.73
C LYS A 162 -17.95 9.26 -8.66
N GLN A 163 -17.62 8.37 -7.74
CA GLN A 163 -18.44 7.91 -6.65
C GLN A 163 -17.58 7.90 -5.39
N PRO A 164 -18.09 8.37 -4.24
CA PRO A 164 -17.41 8.18 -2.96
C PRO A 164 -17.25 6.67 -2.78
N LEU A 165 -15.99 6.22 -2.67
CA LEU A 165 -15.64 4.81 -2.54
C LEU A 165 -16.29 4.27 -1.25
N SER A 166 -17.44 3.61 -1.40
CA SER A 166 -18.17 2.95 -0.30
C SER A 166 -17.33 1.88 0.40
N TYR A 167 -16.18 1.48 -0.16
CA TYR A 167 -15.25 0.54 0.47
C TYR A 167 -14.45 1.14 1.64
N PHE A 168 -14.43 2.47 1.79
CA PHE A 168 -13.82 3.15 2.95
C PHE A 168 -14.84 3.58 4.01
N SER A 169 -16.13 3.28 3.83
CA SER A 169 -17.14 3.43 4.88
C SER A 169 -17.30 2.10 5.63
N ILE A 170 -16.29 1.75 6.43
CA ILE A 170 -16.47 0.79 7.51
C ILE A 170 -16.17 1.55 8.80
N GLN A 171 -17.16 1.50 9.69
CA GLN A 171 -17.21 2.11 11.03
C GLN A 171 -15.98 1.84 11.88
#